data_AF-A0A2J0N655-F1
#
_entry.id   AF-A0A2J0N655-F1
#
_cell.length_a   1.000
_cell.length_b   1.000
_cell.length_c   1.000
_cell.angle_alpha   90.00
_cell.angle_beta   90.00
_cell.angle_gamma   90.00
#
_symmetry.space_group_name_H-M   'P 1'
#
loop_
_entity.id
_entity.type
_entity.pdbx_description
1 polymer ?
#
loop_
_entity_poly.entity_id
_entity_poly.type
_entity_poly.pdbx_seq_one_letter_code
_entity_poly.pdbx_strand_id
1 'polypeptide(L)' 'MIIIKTPRVNNQIRAKEVRLISEDGKNIGVLPLDKALQYARERNLDLIEITEKTIPPVCKAGDMGKYLYQQRKKEKRQTQ' A
#
# COMPACT_ATOMS: atom_id res chain seq x y z
N MET A 1 3.51 -11.51 -21.86
CA MET A 1 2.48 -11.58 -20.80
C MET A 1 3.02 -10.81 -19.60
N ILE A 2 2.59 -9.55 -19.39
CA ILE A 2 3.08 -8.74 -18.27
C ILE A 2 2.35 -9.24 -17.02
N ILE A 3 3.07 -9.93 -16.12
CA ILE A 3 2.52 -10.34 -14.82
C ILE A 3 2.52 -9.10 -13.94
N ILE A 4 1.43 -8.33 -13.96
CA ILE A 4 1.23 -7.25 -13.02
C ILE A 4 0.98 -7.91 -11.66
N LYS A 5 2.00 -7.92 -10.79
CA LYS A 5 1.85 -8.45 -9.42
C LYS A 5 0.85 -7.56 -8.69
N THR A 6 -0.33 -8.09 -8.40
CA THR A 6 -1.35 -7.36 -7.66
C THR A 6 -0.87 -7.12 -6.23
N PRO A 7 -0.84 -5.87 -5.76
CA PRO A 7 -0.49 -5.56 -4.37
C PRO A 7 -1.42 -6.30 -3.40
N ARG A 8 -0.88 -6.73 -2.27
CA ARG A 8 -1.72 -7.20 -1.16
C ARG A 8 -2.45 -6.01 -0.56
N VAL A 9 -3.72 -6.20 -0.21
CA VAL A 9 -4.54 -5.16 0.42
C VAL A 9 -5.24 -5.66 1.68
N ASN A 10 -5.42 -4.77 2.65
CA ASN A 10 -6.19 -5.01 3.86
C ASN A 10 -5.79 -6.34 4.53
N ASN A 11 -6.75 -7.25 4.72
CA ASN A 11 -6.56 -8.56 5.36
C ASN A 11 -5.65 -9.53 4.58
N GLN A 12 -5.21 -9.21 3.36
CA GLN A 12 -4.24 -10.01 2.63
C GLN A 12 -2.81 -9.81 3.17
N ILE A 13 -2.57 -8.71 3.88
CA ILE A 13 -1.28 -8.40 4.50
C ILE A 13 -1.11 -9.30 5.72
N ARG A 14 0.01 -10.04 5.78
CA ARG A 14 0.29 -11.02 6.85
C ARG A 14 1.36 -10.58 7.84
N ALA A 15 1.94 -9.39 7.65
CA ALA A 15 2.96 -8.86 8.53
C ALA A 15 2.36 -8.45 9.89
N LYS A 16 3.12 -8.63 10.97
CA LYS A 16 2.70 -8.21 12.32
C LYS A 16 2.73 -6.68 12.47
N GLU A 17 3.72 -6.05 11.86
CA GLU A 17 3.93 -4.61 11.87
C GLU A 17 4.16 -4.12 10.44
N VAL A 18 3.75 -2.88 10.19
CA VAL A 18 3.85 -2.23 8.89
C VAL A 18 4.34 -0.80 9.08
N ARG A 19 5.13 -0.30 8.13
CA ARG A 19 5.41 1.13 8.02
C ARG A 19 4.26 1.79 7.27
N LEU A 20 3.46 2.59 7.97
CA LEU A 20 2.28 3.25 7.41
C LEU A 20 2.64 4.60 6.78
N ILE A 21 2.24 4.76 5.52
CA ILE A 21 2.21 6.03 4.80
C ILE A 21 0.74 6.45 4.66
N SER A 22 0.43 7.69 5.02
CA SER A 22 -0.90 8.28 4.81
C SER A 22 -1.22 8.50 3.33
N GLU A 23 -2.49 8.76 3.07
CA GLU A 23 -3.04 9.20 1.79
C GLU A 23 -2.26 10.38 1.17
N ASP A 24 -1.90 11.35 2.02
CA ASP A 24 -1.15 12.58 1.67
C ASP A 24 0.34 12.33 1.43
N GLY A 25 0.82 11.11 1.67
CA GLY A 25 2.23 10.74 1.52
C GLY A 25 3.09 11.02 2.75
N LYS A 26 2.49 11.48 3.87
CA LYS A 26 3.19 11.60 5.14
C LYS A 26 3.47 10.23 5.76
N ASN A 27 4.69 10.02 6.23
CA ASN A 27 5.07 8.85 7.00
C ASN A 27 4.50 8.95 8.42
N ILE A 28 3.63 8.01 8.79
CA ILE A 28 3.01 7.95 10.12
C ILE A 28 3.90 7.18 11.10
N GLY A 29 4.77 6.30 10.58
CA GLY A 29 5.70 5.49 11.36
C GLY A 29 5.43 4.00 11.24
N VAL A 30 6.05 3.22 12.12
CA VAL A 30 5.81 1.79 12.23
C VAL A 30 4.65 1.56 13.20
N LEU A 31 3.65 0.81 12.76
CA LEU A 31 2.46 0.48 13.53
C LEU A 31 2.16 -1.02 13.44
N PRO A 32 1.50 -1.61 14.45
CA PRO A 32 0.88 -2.91 14.30
C PRO A 32 -0.11 -2.93 13.13
N LEU A 33 -0.22 -4.08 12.45
CA LEU A 33 -1.13 -4.23 11.30
C LEU A 33 -2.57 -3.81 11.65
N ASP A 34 -3.08 -4.20 12.82
CA ASP A 34 -4.43 -3.85 13.25
C ASP A 34 -4.65 -2.34 13.36
N LYS A 35 -3.63 -1.60 13.83
CA LYS A 35 -3.68 -0.13 13.91
C LYS A 35 -3.62 0.51 12.54
N ALA A 36 -2.84 -0.03 11.63
CA ALA A 36 -2.79 0.44 10.25
C ALA A 36 -4.12 0.16 9.50
N LEU A 37 -4.73 -1.00 9.73
CA LEU A 37 -6.05 -1.36 9.20
C LEU A 37 -7.14 -0.46 9.78
N GLN A 38 -7.09 -0.17 11.08
CA GLN A 38 -7.99 0.77 11.73
C GLN A 38 -7.86 2.17 11.12
N TYR A 39 -6.62 2.67 10.97
CA TYR A 39 -6.36 3.98 10.36
C TYR A 39 -7.00 4.12 8.97
N ALA A 40 -6.85 3.08 8.13
CA ALA A 40 -7.41 3.04 6.80
C ALA A 40 -8.95 2.99 6.84
N ARG A 41 -9.52 2.12 7.68
CA ARG A 41 -10.96 1.97 7.84
C ARG A 41 -11.65 3.25 8.33
N GLU A 42 -11.08 3.94 9.30
CA GLU A 42 -11.61 5.22 9.82
C GLU A 42 -11.69 6.32 8.75
N ARG A 43 -10.87 6.21 7.71
CA ARG A 43 -10.81 7.16 6.60
C ARG A 43 -11.51 6.66 5.33
N ASN A 44 -12.17 5.50 5.39
CA ASN A 44 -12.74 4.81 4.22
C ASN A 44 -11.71 4.59 3.11
N LEU A 45 -10.49 4.22 3.48
CA LEU A 45 -9.38 3.91 2.58
C LEU A 45 -9.00 2.44 2.69
N ASP A 46 -8.28 1.94 1.67
CA ASP A 46 -7.62 0.63 1.73
C ASP A 46 -6.20 0.76 2.27
N LEU A 47 -5.75 -0.25 3.01
CA LEU A 47 -4.35 -0.42 3.36
C LEU A 47 -3.68 -1.21 2.24
N ILE A 48 -2.84 -0.56 1.43
CA ILE A 48 -2.20 -1.15 0.26
C ILE A 48 -0.73 -1.44 0.56
N GLU A 49 -0.30 -2.69 0.43
CA GLU A 49 1.11 -3.07 0.55
C GLU A 49 1.89 -2.58 -0.68
N ILE A 50 2.70 -1.54 -0.49
CA ILE A 50 3.49 -0.93 -1.57
C ILE A 50 4.74 -1.75 -1.86
N THR A 51 5.41 -2.24 -0.82
CA THR A 51 6.58 -3.09 -0.95
C THR A 51 6.75 -4.00 0.27
N GLU A 52 6.95 -5.29 -0.01
CA GLU A 52 7.34 -6.30 0.98
C GLU A 52 8.87 -6.41 1.16
N LYS A 53 9.67 -5.63 0.40
CA LYS A 53 11.14 -5.73 0.39
C LYS A 53 11.80 -5.22 1.68
N THR A 54 11.07 -4.51 2.53
CA THR A 54 11.58 -3.96 3.79
C THR A 54 10.95 -4.66 4.98
N ILE A 55 11.66 -4.71 6.10
CA ILE A 55 11.13 -5.19 7.38
C ILE A 55 11.14 -3.98 8.35
N PRO A 56 9.97 -3.45 8.77
CA PRO A 56 8.61 -3.84 8.38
C PRO A 56 8.25 -3.43 6.93
N PRO A 57 7.30 -4.14 6.28
CA PRO A 57 6.84 -3.81 4.92
C PRO A 57 6.18 -2.44 4.90
N VAL A 58 6.27 -1.75 3.77
CA VAL A 58 5.68 -0.41 3.61
C VAL A 58 4.26 -0.55 3.08
N CYS A 59 3.31 -0.03 3.85
CA CYS A 59 1.91 0.05 3.47
C CYS A 59 1.48 1.51 3.33
N LYS A 60 0.59 1.79 2.37
CA LYS A 60 -0.01 3.11 2.18
C LYS A 60 -1.52 3.03 2.35
N ALA A 61 -2.10 3.95 3.12
CA ALA A 61 -3.54 4.18 3.12
C ALA A 61 -3.94 4.93 1.83
N GLY A 62 -4.89 4.39 1.08
CA GLY A 62 -5.36 5.04 -0.15
C GLY A 62 -6.35 4.20 -0.93
N ASP A 63 -6.81 4.75 -2.06
CA ASP A 63 -7.70 4.05 -3.00
C ASP A 63 -6.89 3.11 -3.91
N MET A 64 -7.26 1.82 -3.91
CA MET A 64 -6.58 0.78 -4.70
C MET A 64 -6.71 1.01 -6.21
N GLY A 65 -7.87 1.46 -6.70
CA GLY A 65 -8.10 1.75 -8.12
C GLY A 65 -7.21 2.88 -8.62
N LYS A 66 -7.14 3.98 -7.86
CA LYS A 66 -6.24 5.11 -8.15
C LYS A 66 -4.78 4.67 -8.12
N TYR A 67 -4.39 3.86 -7.13
CA TYR A 67 -3.03 3.33 -7.04
C TYR A 67 -2.66 2.49 -8.28
N LEU A 68 -3.49 1.52 -8.67
CA LEU A 68 -3.27 0.69 -9.85
C LEU A 68 -3.20 1.52 -11.14
N TYR A 69 -4.06 2.53 -11.29
CA TYR A 69 -4.00 3.45 -12.44
C TYR A 69 -2.67 4.20 -12.51
N GLN A 70 -2.20 4.75 -11.38
CA GLN A 70 -0.92 5.46 -11.32
C GLN A 70 0.26 4.53 -11.61
N GLN A 71 0.24 3.30 -11.09
CA GLN A 71 1.28 2.31 -11.38
C GLN A 71 1.32 1.94 -12.85
N ARG A 72 0.16 1.62 -13.46
CA ARG A 72 0.06 1.34 -14.90
C ARG A 72 0.57 2.51 -15.75
N LYS A 73 0.29 3.76 -15.35
CA LYS A 73 0.77 4.96 -16.05
C LYS A 73 2.28 5.14 -15.92
N LYS A 74 2.86 4.86 -14.75
CA LYS A 74 4.32 4.91 -14.53
C LYS A 74 5.04 3.84 -15.35
N GLU A 75 4.55 2.60 -15.35
CA GLU A 75 5.15 1.49 -16.11
C GLU A 75 5.14 1.76 -17.62
N LYS A 76 4.07 2.36 -18.16
CA LYS A 76 4.01 2.81 -19.56
C LYS A 76 5.07 3.86 -19.92
N ARG A 77 5.48 4.70 -18.95
CA ARG A 77 6.52 5.72 -19.16
C ARG A 77 7.93 5.18 -18.97
N GLN A 78 8.09 4.10 -18.21
CA GLN A 78 9.39 3.51 -17.91
C GLN A 78 9.89 2.56 -19.02
N THR A 79 9.03 2.21 -19.96
CA THR A 79 9.34 1.33 -21.11
C THR A 79 9.60 2.14 -22.40
N GLN A 80 10.07 3.37 -22.29
CA GLN A 80 10.36 4.24 -23.43
C GLN A 80 11.78 4.77 -23.39
#